data_AF-A0A1Q5JUK7-F1
#
_entry.id   AF-A0A1Q5JUK7-F1
#
_cell.length_a   1.000
_cell.length_b   1.000
_cell.length_c   1.000
_cell.angle_alpha   90.00
_cell.angle_beta   90.00
_cell.angle_gamma   90.00
#
_symmetry.space_group_name_H-M   'P 1'
#
loop_
_entity.id
_entity.type
_entity.pdbx_description
1 polymer ?
#
loop_
_entity_poly.entity_id
_entity_poly.type
_entity_poly.pdbx_seq_one_letter_code
_entity_poly.pdbx_strand_id
1 'polypeptide(L)'
;MDIGEQGVLPAVRGAAPDALVVADGFGCRTQIEQSATGRRALHLAEALALDGPLPADHPEKATARPDGPAPAASRLVTGAAFAALTALGTAAYAALRRNRSTTHHR
;
A
#
# COMPACT_ATOMS: atom_id res chain seq x y z
N MET A 1 -2.28 24.31 10.89
CA MET A 1 -0.85 24.66 11.00
C MET A 1 -0.09 23.53 10.37
N ASP A 2 0.55 23.76 9.22
CA ASP A 2 1.36 22.74 8.57
C ASP A 2 2.80 22.87 9.09
N ILE A 3 3.23 21.92 9.92
CA ILE A 3 4.56 21.94 10.53
C ILE A 3 5.66 21.69 9.49
N GLY A 4 5.34 20.99 8.39
CA GLY A 4 6.29 20.70 7.32
C GLY A 4 6.71 21.95 6.55
N GLU A 5 5.78 22.91 6.40
CA GLU A 5 6.02 24.19 5.74
C GLU A 5 6.94 25.13 6.51
N GLN A 6 7.24 24.84 7.79
CA GLN A 6 8.18 25.63 8.59
C GLN A 6 9.65 25.35 8.28
N GLY A 7 9.96 24.33 7.46
CA GLY A 7 11.33 24.10 7.02
C GLY A 7 11.53 22.89 6.13
N VAL A 8 10.92 21.74 6.46
CA VAL A 8 11.14 20.48 5.74
C VAL A 8 10.69 20.58 4.28
N LEU A 9 9.47 21.00 4.00
CA LEU A 9 8.91 21.05 2.65
C LEU A 9 9.59 22.13 1.77
N PRO A 10 9.88 23.35 2.26
CA PRO A 10 10.70 24.31 1.53
C PRO A 10 12.09 23.78 1.17
N ALA A 11 12.79 23.13 2.11
CA ALA A 11 14.10 22.56 1.86
C ALA A 11 14.08 21.46 0.79
N VAL A 12 13.06 20.59 0.82
CA VAL A 12 12.88 19.52 -0.18
C VAL A 12 12.57 20.08 -1.56
N ARG A 13 11.72 21.11 -1.67
CA ARG A 13 11.41 21.76 -2.96
C ARG A 13 12.60 22.51 -3.56
N GLY A 14 13.50 23.02 -2.72
CA GLY A 14 14.74 23.69 -3.13
C GLY A 14 15.92 22.76 -3.38
N ALA A 15 15.79 21.46 -3.08
CA ALA A 15 16.86 20.49 -3.28
C ALA A 15 17.17 20.33 -4.77
N ALA A 16 18.45 20.18 -5.09
CA ALA A 16 18.87 19.92 -6.47
C ALA A 16 18.24 18.61 -7.00
N PRO A 17 18.00 18.50 -8.32
CA PRO A 17 17.40 17.30 -8.90
C PRO A 17 18.21 16.02 -8.64
N ASP A 18 19.53 16.13 -8.55
CA ASP A 18 20.48 15.05 -8.30
C ASP A 18 20.74 14.78 -6.81
N ALA A 19 20.17 15.60 -5.91
CA ALA A 19 20.34 15.42 -4.47
C ALA A 19 19.44 14.30 -3.95
N LEU A 20 19.95 13.42 -3.08
CA LEU A 20 19.12 12.49 -2.33
C LEU A 20 18.39 13.19 -1.18
N VAL A 21 17.10 12.92 -1.02
CA VAL A 21 16.32 13.34 0.15
C VAL A 21 16.27 12.18 1.15
N VAL A 22 16.88 12.35 2.32
CA VAL A 22 16.90 11.33 3.37
C VAL A 22 16.17 11.84 4.61
N ALA A 23 15.24 11.03 5.12
CA ALA A 23 14.52 11.30 6.36
C ALA A 23 14.46 10.03 7.20
N ASP A 24 15.14 10.03 8.34
CA ASP A 24 15.21 8.86 9.23
C ASP A 24 13.90 8.63 9.99
N GLY A 25 13.22 9.71 10.39
CA GLY A 25 11.94 9.64 11.10
C GLY A 25 10.72 9.45 10.18
N PHE A 26 9.78 8.61 10.62
CA PHE A 26 8.50 8.36 9.93
C PHE A 26 7.71 9.65 9.67
N GLY A 27 7.59 10.54 10.65
CA GLY A 27 6.78 11.76 10.52
C GLY A 27 7.25 12.71 9.41
N CYS A 28 8.56 12.91 9.27
CA CYS A 28 9.12 13.75 8.19
C CYS A 28 8.95 13.07 6.83
N ARG A 29 9.20 11.75 6.76
CA ARG A 29 9.02 10.97 5.52
C ARG A 29 7.56 11.03 5.04
N THR A 30 6.62 10.78 5.93
CA THR A 30 5.18 10.85 5.63
C THR A 30 4.76 12.24 5.18
N GLN A 31 5.23 13.31 5.82
CA GLN A 31 4.93 14.67 5.37
C GLN A 31 5.42 14.92 3.94
N ILE A 32 6.65 14.52 3.61
CA ILE A 32 7.22 14.69 2.27
C ILE A 32 6.42 13.87 1.24
N GLU A 33 6.13 12.60 1.56
CA GLU A 33 5.41 11.67 0.66
C GLU A 33 3.95 12.08 0.42
N GLN A 34 3.26 12.65 1.42
CA GLN A 34 1.87 13.09 1.30
C GLN A 34 1.75 14.52 0.74
N SER A 35 2.87 15.21 0.54
CA SER A 35 2.90 16.57 -0.01
C SER A 35 3.16 16.57 -1.51
N ALA A 36 2.73 17.62 -2.20
CA ALA A 36 2.98 17.83 -3.62
C ALA A 36 4.42 18.34 -3.91
N THR A 37 5.43 17.73 -3.30
CA THR A 37 6.84 18.09 -3.54
C THR A 37 7.40 17.44 -4.81
N GLY A 38 6.79 16.37 -5.30
CA GLY A 38 7.33 15.54 -6.40
C GLY A 38 8.56 14.72 -6.00
N ARG A 39 9.05 14.87 -4.77
CA ARG A 39 10.20 14.16 -4.19
C ARG A 39 9.73 13.02 -3.30
N ARG A 40 10.56 11.98 -3.18
CA ARG A 40 10.37 10.93 -2.17
C ARG A 40 11.56 10.91 -1.22
N ALA A 41 11.29 10.85 0.08
CA ALA A 41 12.34 10.72 1.08
C ALA A 41 12.68 9.24 1.34
N LEU A 42 13.96 8.90 1.31
CA LEU A 42 14.48 7.59 1.69
C LEU A 42 14.69 7.50 3.21
N HIS A 43 14.52 6.30 3.77
CA HIS A 43 15.13 5.98 5.06
C HIS A 43 16.65 5.99 4.92
N LEU A 44 17.36 6.36 5.98
CA LEU A 44 18.83 6.23 6.03
C LEU A 44 19.33 4.83 5.59
N ALA A 45 18.69 3.75 6.04
CA ALA A 45 19.07 2.39 5.63
C ALA A 45 18.88 2.12 4.13
N GLU A 46 17.83 2.69 3.50
CA GLU A 46 17.60 2.57 2.06
C GLU A 46 18.66 3.36 1.27
N ALA A 47 19.04 4.55 1.76
CA ALA A 47 20.09 5.34 1.15
C ALA A 47 21.47 4.65 1.23
N LEU A 48 21.77 3.98 2.35
CA LEU A 48 23.00 3.20 2.53
C LEU A 48 23.01 1.90 1.73
N ALA A 49 21.83 1.37 1.38
CA ALA A 49 21.70 0.17 0.56
C ALA A 49 21.73 0.45 -0.96
N LEU A 50 21.79 1.72 -1.37
CA LEU A 50 22.00 2.08 -2.76
C LEU A 50 23.38 1.60 -3.22
N ASP A 51 23.41 0.96 -4.39
CA ASP A 51 24.62 0.50 -5.04
C ASP A 51 24.57 0.86 -6.54
N GLY A 52 25.74 1.12 -7.11
CA GLY A 52 25.90 1.50 -8.51
C GLY A 52 25.56 2.96 -8.85
N PRO A 53 25.59 3.30 -10.16
CA PRO A 53 25.34 4.67 -10.63
C PRO A 53 23.91 5.12 -10.35
N LEU A 54 23.77 6.32 -9.79
CA LEU A 54 22.47 6.94 -9.53
C LEU A 54 21.98 7.76 -10.72
N PRO A 55 20.67 7.79 -10.99
CA PRO A 55 20.08 8.74 -11.93
C PRO A 55 20.40 10.19 -11.55
N ALA A 56 20.72 11.02 -12.54
CA ALA A 56 20.97 12.45 -12.33
C ALA A 56 19.71 13.24 -11.94
N ASP A 57 18.52 12.66 -12.12
CA ASP A 57 17.24 13.26 -11.79
C ASP A 57 16.46 12.35 -10.84
N HIS A 58 16.20 12.82 -9.63
CA HIS A 58 15.52 12.11 -8.55
C HIS A 58 16.16 10.74 -8.25
N PRO A 59 17.41 10.71 -7.74
CA PRO A 59 18.15 9.48 -7.48
C PRO A 59 17.44 8.53 -6.51
N GLU A 60 16.54 9.04 -5.67
CA GLU A 60 15.71 8.22 -4.79
C GLU A 60 14.87 7.17 -5.55
N LYS A 61 14.60 7.34 -6.84
CA LYS A 61 13.85 6.39 -7.66
C LYS A 61 14.61 5.09 -7.92
N ALA A 62 15.93 5.07 -7.74
CA ALA A 62 16.75 3.86 -7.88
C ALA A 62 16.43 2.79 -6.83
N THR A 63 15.88 3.17 -5.67
CA THR A 63 15.44 2.20 -4.66
C THR A 63 14.12 1.56 -5.10
N ALA A 64 14.14 0.26 -5.37
CA ALA A 64 12.93 -0.54 -5.52
C ALA A 64 12.24 -0.67 -4.15
N ARG A 65 11.17 0.10 -3.93
CA ARG A 65 10.27 -0.12 -2.80
C ARG A 65 9.26 -1.21 -3.23
N PRO A 66 9.03 -2.26 -2.42
CA PRO A 66 8.01 -3.24 -2.75
C PRO A 66 6.68 -2.51 -2.96
N ASP A 67 6.11 -2.63 -4.16
CA ASP A 67 4.73 -2.24 -4.36
C ASP A 67 3.89 -3.09 -3.40
N GLY A 68 3.02 -2.42 -2.64
CA GLY A 68 2.01 -3.14 -1.85
C GLY A 68 1.21 -4.08 -2.77
N PRO A 69 0.60 -5.15 -2.22
CA PRO A 69 -0.16 -6.08 -3.03
C PRO A 69 -1.15 -5.34 -3.93
N ALA A 70 -1.12 -5.64 -5.22
CA ALA A 70 -1.95 -4.94 -6.20
C ALA A 70 -3.42 -4.99 -5.75
N PRO A 71 -4.11 -3.84 -5.67
CA PRO A 71 -5.46 -3.77 -5.08
C PRO A 71 -6.49 -4.63 -5.85
N ALA A 72 -6.22 -4.97 -7.11
CA ALA A 72 -7.05 -5.88 -7.90
C ALA A 72 -7.00 -7.33 -7.38
N ALA A 73 -5.81 -7.82 -6.99
CA ALA A 73 -5.63 -9.19 -6.52
C ALA A 73 -6.34 -9.42 -5.18
N SER A 74 -6.23 -8.47 -4.25
CA SER A 74 -6.90 -8.56 -2.94
C SER A 74 -8.43 -8.53 -3.05
N ARG A 75 -8.97 -7.69 -3.94
CA ARG A 75 -10.42 -7.61 -4.21
C ARG A 75 -10.98 -8.90 -4.81
N LEU A 76 -10.27 -9.53 -5.74
CA LEU A 76 -10.69 -10.79 -6.36
C LEU A 76 -10.72 -11.95 -5.35
N VAL A 77 -9.68 -12.09 -4.53
CA VAL A 77 -9.62 -13.15 -3.50
C VAL A 77 -10.75 -12.98 -2.49
N THR A 78 -10.98 -11.75 -2.03
CA THR A 78 -12.03 -11.45 -1.04
C THR A 78 -13.42 -11.73 -1.63
N GLY A 79 -13.69 -11.28 -2.87
CA GLY A 79 -14.96 -11.52 -3.56
C GLY A 79 -15.25 -13.01 -3.79
N ALA A 80 -14.24 -13.78 -4.21
CA ALA A 80 -14.39 -15.22 -4.43
C ALA A 80 -14.72 -15.98 -3.13
N ALA A 81 -14.08 -15.62 -2.01
CA ALA A 81 -14.36 -16.23 -0.71
C ALA A 81 -15.81 -16.00 -0.25
N PHE A 82 -16.32 -14.77 -0.41
CA PHE A 82 -17.71 -14.45 -0.07
C PHE A 82 -18.73 -15.21 -0.95
N ALA A 83 -18.46 -15.33 -2.26
CA ALA A 83 -19.31 -16.07 -3.17
C ALA A 83 -19.35 -17.57 -2.83
N ALA A 84 -18.19 -18.16 -2.49
CA ALA A 84 -18.12 -19.57 -2.09
C ALA A 84 -18.89 -19.84 -0.79
N LEU A 85 -18.73 -18.99 0.23
CA LEU A 85 -19.42 -19.13 1.52
C LEU A 85 -20.95 -19.01 1.38
N THR A 86 -21.43 -18.07 0.56
CA THR A 86 -22.87 -17.90 0.32
C THR A 86 -23.46 -19.06 -0.48
N ALA A 87 -22.75 -19.58 -1.49
CA ALA A 87 -23.18 -20.76 -2.24
C ALA A 87 -23.24 -22.02 -1.36
N LEU A 88 -22.22 -22.26 -0.52
CA LEU A 88 -22.21 -23.41 0.40
C LEU A 88 -23.31 -23.31 1.46
N GLY A 89 -23.51 -22.12 2.05
CA GLY A 89 -24.56 -21.90 3.05
C GLY A 89 -25.97 -22.10 2.49
N THR A 90 -26.23 -21.58 1.28
CA THR A 90 -27.54 -21.76 0.61
C THR A 90 -27.80 -23.21 0.21
N ALA A 91 -26.79 -23.91 -0.32
CA ALA A 91 -26.91 -25.34 -0.64
C ALA A 91 -27.17 -26.20 0.61
N ALA A 92 -26.42 -25.96 1.69
CA ALA A 92 -26.62 -26.65 2.97
C ALA A 92 -28.02 -26.39 3.55
N TYR A 93 -28.49 -25.14 3.52
CA TYR A 93 -29.84 -24.78 3.96
C TYR A 93 -30.93 -25.49 3.16
N ALA A 94 -30.81 -25.52 1.82
CA ALA A 94 -31.77 -26.20 0.95
C ALA A 94 -31.82 -27.72 1.20
N ALA A 95 -30.66 -28.36 1.42
CA ALA A 95 -30.57 -29.78 1.75
C ALA A 95 -31.22 -30.11 3.10
N LEU A 96 -30.93 -29.32 4.14
CA LEU A 96 -31.54 -29.47 5.47
C LEU A 96 -33.06 -29.26 5.44
N ARG A 97 -33.55 -28.30 4.66
CA ARG A 97 -34.99 -28.04 4.51
C ARG A 97 -35.71 -29.20 3.82
N ARG A 98 -35.15 -29.75 2.73
CA ARG A 98 -35.71 -30.92 2.03
C ARG A 98 -35.85 -32.13 2.96
N ASN A 99 -34.83 -32.39 3.78
CA ASN A 99 -34.82 -33.55 4.67
C ASN A 99 -35.84 -33.44 5.82
N ARG A 100 -36.17 -32.21 6.27
CA ARG A 100 -37.20 -31.98 7.29
C ARG A 100 -38.62 -32.13 6.75
N SER A 101 -38.87 -31.76 5.50
CA SER A 101 -40.19 -31.94 4.87
C SER A 101 -40.54 -33.41 4.62
N THR A 102 -39.55 -34.27 4.40
CA THR A 102 -39.78 -35.72 4.19
C THR A 102 -40.10 -36.47 5.48
N THR A 103 -39.68 -35.96 6.65
CA THR A 103 -39.94 -36.60 7.95
C THR A 103 -41.35 -36.34 8.48
N HIS A 104 -42.03 -35.29 8.02
CA HIS A 104 -43.36 -34.90 8.53
C HIS A 104 -44.53 -35.62 7.84
N HIS A 105 -44.28 -36.36 6.76
CA HIS A 105 -45.30 -37.02 5.96
C HIS A 105 -45.34 -38.55 6.15
N ARG A 106 -44.57 -39.08 7.10
CA ARG A 106 -44.57 -40.49 7.53
C ARG A 106 -45.13 -40.57 8.94
#